data_AF-A0A6G4WNW1-F1
#
_entry.id   AF-A0A6G4WNW1-F1
#
_cell.length_a   1.000
_cell.length_b   1.000
_cell.length_c   1.000
_cell.angle_alpha   90.00
_cell.angle_beta   90.00
_cell.angle_gamma   90.00
#
_symmetry.space_group_name_H-M   'P 1'
#
loop_
_entity.id
_entity.type
_entity.pdbx_description
1 polymer ?
#
loop_
_entity_poly.entity_id
_entity_poly.type
_entity_poly.pdbx_seq_one_letter_code
_entity_poly.pdbx_strand_id
1 'polypeptide(L)'
;MAVIDTYVCVDDEHIYPALVDPDNRWNGWVSPGFTIDAVRQLAAHTEEMAEEYGHDCTDQIKVIEGGPVPVVLHIRWQYLDEEPASAANVVKPDDDGRYWIGGWEWTWYIVEEGPLFYSKKRAFNAWRGMLDATARRIGEVVRTQMPDALAAIVDLHGLGHIQAVTSASGNHWPSNDSRDGDDGYGPFDTETLGEADELMRKALDFGRDPVELEMGGWRRARDIGQNMHRLVFAPQDAEPAGDGPLEEARERFTETRRQLLTDYVPSLAAVCREAVPDATGVIASRTDPRRLLWFASADEGFCTRTVSIPADKAQAVIDRLMDVFAYEPTAEDLAACGWTPVSGEEDIDAHLLMFPAA
;
A
#
# COMPACT_ATOMS: atom_id res chain seq x y z
N MET A 1 -24.44 18.35 10.03
CA MET A 1 -24.04 16.94 9.88
C MET A 1 -22.59 16.84 10.30
N ALA A 2 -22.15 15.70 10.83
CA ALA A 2 -20.79 15.56 11.35
C ALA A 2 -19.88 15.10 10.20
N VAL A 3 -19.02 16.00 9.74
CA VAL A 3 -17.91 15.62 8.86
C VAL A 3 -16.82 14.92 9.66
N ILE A 4 -16.15 13.94 9.05
CA ILE A 4 -15.04 13.19 9.64
C ILE A 4 -13.82 13.24 8.71
N ASP A 5 -12.63 13.38 9.29
CA ASP A 5 -11.39 13.08 8.57
C ASP A 5 -11.21 11.55 8.53
N THR A 6 -11.12 11.00 7.33
CA THR A 6 -11.00 9.55 7.11
C THR A 6 -10.21 9.28 5.83
N TYR A 7 -10.15 8.03 5.41
CA TYR A 7 -9.57 7.61 4.15
C TYR A 7 -10.67 7.12 3.21
N VAL A 8 -10.59 7.51 1.96
CA VAL A 8 -11.49 7.06 0.89
C VAL A 8 -10.72 6.36 -0.20
N CYS A 9 -11.41 5.48 -0.92
CA CYS A 9 -10.89 4.78 -2.07
C CYS A 9 -11.94 4.78 -3.18
N VAL A 10 -11.48 4.74 -4.41
CA VAL A 10 -12.29 4.50 -5.60
C VAL A 10 -11.79 3.19 -6.21
N ASP A 11 -12.73 2.30 -6.52
CA ASP A 11 -12.49 1.02 -7.20
C ASP A 11 -11.41 0.11 -6.61
N ASP A 12 -11.16 0.18 -5.29
CA ASP A 12 -10.18 -0.66 -4.56
C ASP A 12 -8.70 -0.45 -4.95
N GLU A 13 -8.39 0.62 -5.70
CA GLU A 13 -7.03 0.86 -6.22
C GLU A 13 -6.18 1.72 -5.27
N HIS A 14 -6.63 2.95 -5.02
CA HIS A 14 -5.83 3.97 -4.33
C HIS A 14 -6.57 4.61 -3.15
N ILE A 15 -5.86 4.79 -2.05
CA ILE A 15 -6.40 5.32 -0.80
C ILE A 15 -5.93 6.76 -0.59
N TYR A 16 -6.88 7.66 -0.33
CA TYR A 16 -6.61 9.08 -0.13
C TYR A 16 -7.19 9.58 1.20
N PRO A 17 -6.46 10.42 1.95
CA PRO A 17 -7.04 11.11 3.10
C PRO A 17 -8.05 12.17 2.63
N ALA A 18 -9.23 12.18 3.24
CA ALA A 18 -10.33 13.07 2.86
C ALA A 18 -11.20 13.48 4.06
N LEU A 19 -11.82 14.64 3.93
CA LEU A 19 -12.95 15.04 4.75
C LEU A 19 -14.23 14.47 4.12
N VAL A 20 -15.03 13.76 4.89
CA VAL A 20 -16.25 13.11 4.39
C VAL A 20 -17.42 13.44 5.29
N ASP A 21 -18.58 13.71 4.68
CA ASP A 21 -19.87 13.63 5.37
C ASP A 21 -20.47 12.23 5.12
N PRO A 22 -20.46 11.33 6.13
CA PRO A 22 -20.90 9.95 5.94
C PRO A 22 -22.40 9.81 5.61
N ASP A 23 -23.19 10.86 5.86
CA ASP A 23 -24.62 10.88 5.57
C ASP A 23 -24.91 11.44 4.16
N ASN A 24 -23.96 12.17 3.56
CA ASN A 24 -24.10 12.74 2.22
C ASN A 24 -23.63 11.76 1.14
N ARG A 25 -24.55 10.90 0.69
CA ARG A 25 -24.23 9.82 -0.25
C ARG A 25 -24.98 9.89 -1.57
N TRP A 26 -24.30 9.44 -2.62
CA TRP A 26 -24.83 9.18 -3.95
C TRP A 26 -24.76 7.68 -4.24
N ASN A 27 -25.90 7.00 -4.41
CA ASN A 27 -25.93 5.55 -4.66
C ASN A 27 -25.12 4.72 -3.62
N GLY A 28 -25.01 5.21 -2.39
CA GLY A 28 -24.22 4.59 -1.32
C GLY A 28 -22.76 5.07 -1.22
N TRP A 29 -22.27 5.77 -2.23
CA TRP A 29 -20.92 6.34 -2.32
C TRP A 29 -20.86 7.71 -1.67
N VAL A 30 -19.73 8.05 -1.06
CA VAL A 30 -19.52 9.34 -0.40
C VAL A 30 -19.01 10.40 -1.38
N SER A 31 -19.08 11.67 -0.99
CA SER A 31 -18.44 12.76 -1.72
C SER A 31 -17.27 13.27 -0.88
N PRO A 32 -16.01 12.95 -1.20
CA PRO A 32 -14.84 13.36 -0.41
C PRO A 32 -14.34 14.77 -0.73
N GLY A 33 -13.88 15.49 0.30
CA GLY A 33 -13.15 16.75 0.21
C GLY A 33 -11.65 16.54 0.48
N PHE A 34 -10.83 16.72 -0.55
CA PHE A 34 -9.39 16.43 -0.52
C PHE A 34 -8.54 17.65 -0.18
N THR A 35 -7.42 17.46 0.53
CA THR A 35 -6.38 18.50 0.58
C THR A 35 -5.66 18.59 -0.77
N ILE A 36 -4.99 19.71 -1.07
CA ILE A 36 -4.23 19.84 -2.33
C ILE A 36 -3.18 18.73 -2.51
N ASP A 37 -2.57 18.24 -1.43
CA ASP A 37 -1.60 17.14 -1.52
C ASP A 37 -2.28 15.83 -1.92
N ALA A 38 -3.46 15.52 -1.36
CA ALA A 38 -4.25 14.37 -1.79
C ALA A 38 -4.72 14.51 -3.26
N VAL A 39 -5.06 15.73 -3.71
CA VAL A 39 -5.39 15.99 -5.11
C VAL A 39 -4.18 15.76 -6.03
N ARG A 40 -2.96 16.13 -5.61
CA ARG A 40 -1.74 15.87 -6.38
C ARG A 40 -1.46 14.38 -6.52
N GLN A 41 -1.66 13.61 -5.45
CA GLN A 41 -1.58 12.14 -5.50
C GLN A 41 -2.62 11.58 -6.47
N LEU A 42 -3.88 12.00 -6.33
CA LEU A 42 -4.96 11.59 -7.22
C LEU A 42 -4.65 11.92 -8.69
N ALA A 43 -4.13 13.12 -8.96
CA ALA A 43 -3.70 13.54 -10.28
C ALA A 43 -2.62 12.63 -10.87
N ALA A 44 -1.61 12.26 -10.07
CA ALA A 44 -0.58 11.33 -10.49
C ALA A 44 -1.15 9.94 -10.82
N HIS A 45 -2.00 9.39 -9.96
CA HIS A 45 -2.60 8.07 -10.20
C HIS A 45 -3.54 8.07 -11.42
N THR A 46 -4.32 9.14 -11.63
CA THR A 46 -5.14 9.25 -12.85
C THR A 46 -4.31 9.42 -14.12
N GLU A 47 -3.08 9.91 -14.04
CA GLU A 47 -2.15 9.91 -15.18
C GLU A 47 -1.60 8.51 -15.44
N GLU A 48 -1.16 7.80 -14.40
CA GLU A 48 -0.69 6.42 -14.49
C GLU A 48 -1.77 5.51 -15.11
N MET A 49 -3.03 5.61 -14.65
CA MET A 49 -4.16 4.90 -15.24
C MET A 49 -4.41 5.27 -16.71
N ALA A 50 -4.19 6.53 -17.09
CA ALA A 50 -4.38 6.96 -18.47
C ALA A 50 -3.28 6.45 -19.40
N GLU A 51 -2.05 6.35 -18.90
CA GLU A 51 -0.95 5.72 -19.61
C GLU A 51 -1.19 4.21 -19.81
N GLU A 52 -1.79 3.55 -18.81
CA GLU A 52 -2.09 2.11 -18.86
C GLU A 52 -3.30 1.78 -19.74
N TYR A 53 -4.43 2.47 -19.54
CA TYR A 53 -5.72 2.12 -20.15
C TYR A 53 -6.11 3.00 -21.35
N GLY A 54 -5.34 4.07 -21.59
CA GLY A 54 -5.65 5.08 -22.60
C GLY A 54 -6.37 6.30 -22.02
N HIS A 55 -6.00 7.48 -22.52
CA HIS A 55 -6.54 8.75 -22.04
C HIS A 55 -8.05 8.92 -22.24
N ASP A 56 -8.65 8.25 -23.22
CA ASP A 56 -10.09 8.29 -23.49
C ASP A 56 -10.92 7.37 -22.58
N CYS A 57 -10.27 6.50 -21.80
CA CYS A 57 -10.92 5.51 -20.96
C CYS A 57 -11.00 5.87 -19.47
N THR A 58 -10.28 6.90 -19.02
CA THR A 58 -10.21 7.28 -17.59
C THR A 58 -10.35 8.78 -17.40
N ASP A 59 -11.06 9.21 -16.37
CA ASP A 59 -11.08 10.61 -15.98
C ASP A 59 -9.68 11.04 -15.51
N GLN A 60 -9.28 12.27 -15.83
CA GLN A 60 -8.00 12.81 -15.39
C GLN A 60 -8.17 13.97 -14.43
N ILE A 61 -7.39 13.95 -13.34
CA ILE A 61 -7.19 15.12 -12.50
C ILE A 61 -5.85 15.76 -12.88
N LYS A 62 -5.86 17.07 -13.17
CA LYS A 62 -4.64 17.85 -13.40
C LYS A 62 -4.53 18.96 -12.38
N VAL A 63 -3.35 19.12 -11.81
CA VAL A 63 -3.02 20.24 -10.92
C VAL A 63 -2.09 21.19 -11.68
N ILE A 64 -2.57 22.42 -11.91
CA ILE A 64 -1.80 23.47 -12.55
C ILE A 64 -1.26 24.41 -11.47
N GLU A 65 0.06 24.46 -11.38
CA GLU A 65 0.80 25.28 -10.42
C GLU A 65 1.12 26.68 -10.98
N GLY A 66 1.60 27.58 -10.11
CA GLY A 66 2.12 28.90 -10.49
C GLY A 66 1.23 30.09 -10.15
N GLY A 67 0.04 29.83 -9.59
CA GLY A 67 -0.81 30.84 -8.95
C GLY A 67 -0.68 30.84 -7.43
N PRO A 68 -1.28 31.83 -6.73
CA PRO A 68 -1.36 31.83 -5.26
C PRO A 68 -2.19 30.65 -4.71
N VAL A 69 -3.09 30.09 -5.53
CA VAL A 69 -3.82 28.85 -5.26
C VAL A 69 -3.71 27.98 -6.52
N PRO A 70 -3.36 26.68 -6.40
CA PRO A 70 -3.31 25.79 -7.54
C PRO A 70 -4.68 25.67 -8.22
N VAL A 71 -4.67 25.53 -9.55
CA VAL A 71 -5.90 25.27 -10.32
C VAL A 71 -6.03 23.77 -10.51
N VAL A 72 -7.12 23.20 -10.03
CA VAL A 72 -7.43 21.78 -10.20
C VAL A 72 -8.42 21.62 -11.34
N LEU A 73 -8.07 20.80 -12.34
CA LEU A 73 -8.93 20.43 -13.45
C LEU A 73 -9.36 18.99 -13.29
N HIS A 74 -10.66 18.73 -13.48
CA HIS A 74 -11.22 17.41 -13.65
C HIS A 74 -11.68 17.26 -15.09
N ILE A 75 -11.03 16.37 -15.83
CA ILE A 75 -11.28 16.11 -17.25
C ILE A 75 -11.98 14.77 -17.38
N ARG A 76 -13.17 14.77 -17.98
CA ARG A 76 -14.03 13.62 -18.20
C ARG A 76 -14.07 13.33 -19.70
N TRP A 77 -13.12 12.52 -20.16
CA TRP A 77 -12.87 12.28 -21.58
C TRP A 77 -14.03 11.59 -22.31
N GLN A 78 -14.76 10.72 -21.62
CA GLN A 78 -15.95 10.04 -22.10
C GLN A 78 -17.08 11.00 -22.52
N TYR A 79 -17.11 12.23 -22.00
CA TYR A 79 -18.11 13.25 -22.37
C TYR A 79 -17.62 14.26 -23.41
N LEU A 80 -16.39 14.10 -23.91
CA LEU A 80 -15.79 15.04 -24.86
C LEU A 80 -16.61 15.16 -26.15
N ASP A 81 -17.11 14.05 -26.68
CA ASP A 81 -17.89 14.02 -27.92
C ASP A 81 -19.36 14.42 -27.71
N GLU A 82 -19.87 14.34 -26.48
CA GLU A 82 -21.26 14.68 -26.14
C GLU A 82 -21.43 16.17 -25.91
N GLU A 83 -20.66 16.73 -24.98
CA GLU A 83 -20.71 18.15 -24.62
C GLU A 83 -19.30 18.62 -24.23
N PRO A 84 -18.47 19.05 -25.22
CA PRO A 84 -17.08 19.43 -24.98
C PRO A 84 -16.89 20.49 -23.89
N ALA A 85 -17.86 21.39 -23.72
CA ALA A 85 -17.84 22.44 -22.70
C ALA A 85 -17.97 21.89 -21.27
N SER A 86 -18.53 20.69 -21.12
CA SER A 86 -18.68 19.99 -19.84
C SER A 86 -17.54 18.99 -19.59
N ALA A 87 -16.80 18.59 -20.63
CA ALA A 87 -15.74 17.58 -20.53
C ALA A 87 -14.55 18.01 -19.65
N ALA A 88 -14.42 19.28 -19.29
CA ALA A 88 -13.41 19.74 -18.34
C ALA A 88 -14.01 20.76 -17.36
N ASN A 89 -13.83 20.50 -16.06
CA ASN A 89 -14.30 21.36 -14.98
C ASN A 89 -13.13 21.88 -14.15
N VAL A 90 -13.19 23.15 -13.78
CA VAL A 90 -12.28 23.72 -12.76
C VAL A 90 -12.87 23.44 -11.38
N VAL A 91 -12.19 22.59 -10.61
CA VAL A 91 -12.56 22.29 -9.23
C VAL A 91 -11.97 23.37 -8.32
N LYS A 92 -12.85 24.16 -7.71
CA LYS A 92 -12.44 25.20 -6.76
C LYS A 92 -12.34 24.59 -5.36
N PRO A 93 -11.33 24.99 -4.56
CA PRO A 93 -11.35 24.64 -3.15
C PRO A 93 -12.50 25.36 -2.43
N ASP A 94 -12.98 24.79 -1.34
CA ASP A 94 -13.86 25.47 -0.40
C ASP A 94 -13.09 26.45 0.52
N ASP A 95 -13.80 27.03 1.48
CA ASP A 95 -13.25 28.01 2.42
C ASP A 95 -12.12 27.44 3.29
N ASP A 96 -12.05 26.11 3.44
CA ASP A 96 -11.02 25.37 4.19
C ASP A 96 -9.89 24.84 3.28
N GLY A 97 -9.93 25.17 1.99
CA GLY A 97 -8.91 24.74 1.03
C GLY A 97 -9.10 23.30 0.53
N ARG A 98 -10.29 22.70 0.71
CA ARG A 98 -10.58 21.32 0.29
C ARG A 98 -11.21 21.27 -1.10
N TYR A 99 -10.80 20.29 -1.90
CA TYR A 99 -11.30 20.06 -3.26
C TYR A 99 -12.26 18.87 -3.28
N TRP A 100 -13.51 19.12 -3.64
CA TRP A 100 -14.54 18.08 -3.72
C TRP A 100 -14.55 17.48 -5.13
N ILE A 101 -13.87 16.33 -5.31
CA ILE A 101 -13.60 15.73 -6.63
C ILE A 101 -14.37 14.42 -6.78
N GLY A 102 -15.00 14.20 -7.93
CA GLY A 102 -15.70 12.95 -8.28
C GLY A 102 -16.94 12.67 -7.43
N GLY A 103 -17.36 13.59 -6.56
CA GLY A 103 -18.63 13.46 -5.84
C GLY A 103 -19.78 13.35 -6.83
N TRP A 104 -20.67 12.38 -6.62
CA TRP A 104 -21.82 12.08 -7.50
C TRP A 104 -21.47 11.49 -8.87
N GLU A 105 -20.20 11.14 -9.11
CA GLU A 105 -19.72 10.63 -10.39
C GLU A 105 -18.88 9.37 -10.21
N TRP A 106 -18.02 9.37 -9.19
CA TRP A 106 -17.15 8.26 -8.85
C TRP A 106 -17.71 7.48 -7.66
N THR A 107 -17.35 6.20 -7.61
CA THR A 107 -17.75 5.20 -6.62
C THR A 107 -16.90 5.30 -5.34
N TRP A 108 -16.72 6.52 -4.83
CA TRP A 108 -15.95 6.73 -3.60
C TRP A 108 -16.60 6.04 -2.41
N TYR A 109 -15.82 5.30 -1.65
CA TYR A 109 -16.26 4.77 -0.36
C TYR A 109 -15.24 5.08 0.72
N ILE A 110 -15.71 5.24 1.94
CA ILE A 110 -14.84 5.28 3.11
C ILE A 110 -14.16 3.93 3.17
N VAL A 111 -12.82 3.88 3.20
CA VAL A 111 -12.03 2.63 3.20
C VAL A 111 -12.53 1.65 4.27
N GLU A 112 -13.00 2.21 5.38
CA GLU A 112 -13.58 1.45 6.48
C GLU A 112 -14.92 0.75 6.19
N GLU A 113 -15.66 1.23 5.20
CA GLU A 113 -16.98 0.74 4.77
C GLU A 113 -16.92 0.04 3.40
N GLY A 114 -15.77 0.10 2.74
CA GLY A 114 -15.59 -0.37 1.37
C GLY A 114 -15.80 -1.87 1.15
N PRO A 115 -16.02 -2.29 -0.11
CA PRO A 115 -16.07 -3.69 -0.49
C PRO A 115 -14.70 -4.38 -0.42
N LEU A 116 -13.61 -3.66 -0.11
CA LEU A 116 -12.39 -4.22 0.48
C LEU A 116 -12.81 -5.17 1.60
N PHE A 117 -12.89 -6.46 1.26
CA PHE A 117 -13.49 -7.50 2.10
C PHE A 117 -13.06 -7.28 3.55
N TYR A 118 -13.99 -7.35 4.51
CA TYR A 118 -13.75 -7.11 5.95
C TYR A 118 -12.42 -7.67 6.49
N SER A 119 -11.97 -8.76 5.89
CA SER A 119 -10.71 -9.43 6.09
C SER A 119 -9.48 -8.53 5.72
N LYS A 120 -9.47 -7.87 4.55
CA LYS A 120 -8.45 -6.89 4.12
C LYS A 120 -8.43 -5.65 5.01
N LYS A 121 -9.59 -5.12 5.45
CA LYS A 121 -9.64 -3.95 6.36
C LYS A 121 -8.82 -4.17 7.65
N ARG A 122 -8.96 -5.35 8.27
CA ARG A 122 -8.24 -5.66 9.51
C ARG A 122 -6.73 -5.72 9.26
N ALA A 123 -6.30 -6.37 8.19
CA ALA A 123 -4.88 -6.48 7.84
C ALA A 123 -4.29 -5.14 7.45
N PHE A 124 -5.01 -4.36 6.65
CA PHE A 124 -4.66 -2.99 6.30
C PHE A 124 -4.45 -2.13 7.54
N ASN A 125 -5.40 -2.12 8.48
CA ASN A 125 -5.28 -1.35 9.72
C ASN A 125 -4.14 -1.84 10.60
N ALA A 126 -3.90 -3.15 10.66
CA ALA A 126 -2.78 -3.71 11.41
C ALA A 126 -1.43 -3.34 10.77
N TRP A 127 -1.33 -3.37 9.45
CA TRP A 127 -0.16 -2.95 8.69
C TRP A 127 0.12 -1.45 8.86
N ARG A 128 -0.91 -0.60 8.72
CA ARG A 128 -0.82 0.83 8.99
C ARG A 128 -0.31 1.11 10.40
N GLY A 129 -0.88 0.41 11.39
CA GLY A 129 -0.45 0.53 12.80
C GLY A 129 1.01 0.12 13.01
N MET A 130 1.49 -0.90 12.28
CA MET A 130 2.90 -1.29 12.28
C MET A 130 3.78 -0.20 11.66
N LEU A 131 3.42 0.36 10.49
CA LEU A 131 4.17 1.45 9.85
C LEU A 131 4.23 2.70 10.72
N ASP A 132 3.13 3.07 11.37
CA ASP A 132 3.06 4.16 12.37
C ASP A 132 4.01 3.92 13.54
N ALA A 133 4.00 2.71 14.10
CA ALA A 133 4.87 2.33 15.21
C ALA A 133 6.35 2.36 14.79
N THR A 134 6.67 1.88 13.59
CA THR A 134 8.02 1.91 13.03
C THR A 134 8.49 3.35 12.80
N ALA A 135 7.69 4.19 12.17
CA ALA A 135 8.02 5.60 11.93
C ALA A 135 8.33 6.33 13.24
N ARG A 136 7.52 6.07 14.28
CA ARG A 136 7.76 6.59 15.63
C ARG A 136 9.07 6.09 16.21
N ARG A 137 9.32 4.78 16.16
CA ARG A 137 10.53 4.18 16.73
C ARG A 137 11.80 4.63 16.03
N ILE A 138 11.81 4.73 14.70
CA ILE A 138 12.91 5.32 13.94
C ILE A 138 13.14 6.77 14.40
N GLY A 139 12.08 7.55 14.55
CA GLY A 139 12.16 8.90 15.09
C GLY A 139 12.79 8.96 16.48
N GLU A 140 12.48 8.03 17.39
CA GLU A 140 13.11 7.93 18.71
C GLU A 140 14.62 7.68 18.62
N VAL A 141 15.02 6.69 17.80
CA VAL A 141 16.44 6.34 17.59
C VAL A 141 17.20 7.54 17.02
N VAL A 142 16.69 8.15 15.95
CA VAL A 142 17.33 9.31 15.30
C VAL A 142 17.43 10.50 16.25
N ARG A 143 16.44 10.72 17.12
CA ARG A 143 16.43 11.83 18.09
C ARG A 143 17.41 11.67 19.25
N THR A 144 18.02 10.50 19.44
CA THR A 144 19.10 10.33 20.42
C THR A 144 20.32 11.19 20.08
N GLN A 145 20.62 11.34 18.77
CA GLN A 145 21.73 12.14 18.25
C GLN A 145 21.28 13.50 17.70
N MET A 146 20.05 13.57 17.16
CA MET A 146 19.47 14.81 16.62
C MET A 146 18.11 15.08 17.27
N PRO A 147 18.06 15.64 18.50
CA PRO A 147 16.82 15.76 19.27
C PRO A 147 15.68 16.46 18.54
N ASP A 148 15.95 17.44 17.69
CA ASP A 148 14.93 18.18 16.94
C ASP A 148 14.57 17.55 15.59
N ALA A 149 14.96 16.29 15.32
CA ALA A 149 14.64 15.59 14.08
C ALA A 149 13.13 15.41 13.88
N LEU A 150 12.67 15.74 12.66
CA LEU A 150 11.26 15.69 12.25
C LEU A 150 10.99 14.65 11.17
N ALA A 151 11.95 14.39 10.30
CA ALA A 151 11.77 13.44 9.22
C ALA A 151 13.11 12.86 8.74
N ALA A 152 13.05 11.71 8.10
CA ALA A 152 14.15 11.13 7.32
C ALA A 152 13.81 11.10 5.82
N ILE A 153 14.83 11.22 4.98
CA ILE A 153 14.78 10.74 3.59
C ILE A 153 15.38 9.35 3.56
N VAL A 154 14.65 8.44 2.94
CA VAL A 154 14.98 7.03 2.81
C VAL A 154 15.12 6.72 1.32
N ASP A 155 16.21 6.06 0.94
CA ASP A 155 16.33 5.43 -0.37
C ASP A 155 15.99 3.95 -0.24
N LEU A 156 14.92 3.53 -0.91
CA LEU A 156 14.46 2.16 -0.92
C LEU A 156 15.14 1.30 -1.99
N HIS A 157 16.06 1.86 -2.78
CA HIS A 157 16.84 1.06 -3.70
C HIS A 157 17.75 0.09 -2.93
N GLY A 158 17.59 -1.21 -3.20
CA GLY A 158 18.35 -2.27 -2.54
C GLY A 158 17.79 -2.63 -1.17
N LEU A 159 18.54 -2.41 -0.10
CA LEU A 159 18.16 -2.83 1.26
C LEU A 159 17.33 -1.78 2.01
N GLY A 160 17.08 -0.59 1.46
CA GLY A 160 16.47 0.50 2.22
C GLY A 160 17.45 1.11 3.22
N HIS A 161 17.74 2.41 3.10
CA HIS A 161 18.62 3.11 4.03
C HIS A 161 18.28 4.60 4.16
N ILE A 162 18.52 5.17 5.35
CA ILE A 162 18.35 6.60 5.61
C ILE A 162 19.46 7.38 4.93
N GLN A 163 19.09 8.19 3.95
CA GLN A 163 19.96 9.08 3.19
C GLN A 163 20.13 10.44 3.82
N ALA A 164 19.07 10.93 4.47
CA ALA A 164 19.10 12.25 5.10
C ALA A 164 18.16 12.33 6.30
N VAL A 165 18.43 13.25 7.21
CA VAL A 165 17.54 13.60 8.33
C VAL A 165 17.32 15.11 8.34
N THR A 166 16.06 15.51 8.50
CA THR A 166 15.64 16.91 8.58
C THR A 166 15.18 17.24 9.99
N SER A 167 15.64 18.36 10.54
CA SER A 167 15.23 18.84 11.86
C SER A 167 14.32 20.06 11.82
N ALA A 168 13.73 20.38 12.98
CA ALA A 168 12.85 21.53 13.16
C ALA A 168 13.56 22.87 12.96
N SER A 169 14.88 22.93 13.21
CA SER A 169 15.71 24.10 12.93
C SER A 169 16.02 24.29 11.43
N GLY A 170 15.56 23.38 10.55
CA GLY A 170 15.86 23.40 9.12
C GLY A 170 17.27 22.89 8.80
N ASN A 171 17.96 22.28 9.77
CA ASN A 171 19.21 21.59 9.52
C ASN A 171 18.91 20.27 8.80
N HIS A 172 19.71 19.98 7.79
CA HIS A 172 19.68 18.73 7.06
C HIS A 172 20.99 17.99 7.27
N TRP A 173 20.91 16.71 7.58
CA TRP A 173 22.03 15.78 7.51
C TRP A 173 21.89 14.92 6.25
N PRO A 174 22.98 14.61 5.52
CA PRO A 174 24.27 15.29 5.61
C PRO A 174 24.11 16.78 5.27
N SER A 175 24.87 17.65 5.93
CA SER A 175 24.85 19.07 5.58
C SER A 175 25.69 19.27 4.32
N ASN A 176 25.33 20.21 3.45
CA ASN A 176 26.15 20.50 2.25
C ASN A 176 27.60 20.90 2.59
N ASP A 177 27.84 21.33 3.83
CA ASP A 177 29.16 21.69 4.36
C ASP A 177 29.94 20.52 4.98
N SER A 178 29.32 19.33 5.16
CA SER A 178 29.94 18.17 5.82
C SER A 178 30.70 17.23 4.88
N ARG A 179 31.11 17.69 3.69
CA ARG A 179 32.07 16.93 2.85
C ARG A 179 33.42 16.70 3.53
N ASP A 180 33.68 17.37 4.65
CA ASP A 180 34.95 17.35 5.38
C ASP A 180 34.89 16.63 6.76
N GLY A 181 33.83 15.87 7.06
CA GLY A 181 33.85 14.91 8.18
C GLY A 181 34.53 13.61 7.76
N ASP A 182 35.65 13.25 8.38
CA ASP A 182 36.53 12.10 8.02
C ASP A 182 35.82 10.73 7.94
N ASP A 183 34.56 10.62 8.37
CA ASP A 183 33.75 9.40 8.32
C ASP A 183 32.46 9.50 7.46
N GLY A 184 32.07 10.70 7.01
CA GLY A 184 30.86 10.91 6.20
C GLY A 184 29.52 10.73 6.93
N TYR A 185 29.49 10.48 8.25
CA TYR A 185 28.25 10.17 8.99
C TYR A 185 27.64 11.35 9.76
N GLY A 186 28.29 12.53 9.79
CA GLY A 186 27.80 13.73 10.47
C GLY A 186 27.55 13.51 11.97
N PRO A 187 26.39 13.91 12.56
CA PRO A 187 26.12 13.75 13.98
C PRO A 187 25.72 12.32 14.35
N PHE A 188 25.51 11.44 13.37
CA PHE A 188 25.10 10.07 13.62
C PHE A 188 26.31 9.13 13.64
N ASP A 189 26.32 8.18 14.57
CA ASP A 189 27.23 7.05 14.51
C ASP A 189 26.65 5.94 13.61
N THR A 190 27.50 4.97 13.27
CA THR A 190 27.09 3.81 12.45
C THR A 190 26.02 2.98 13.15
N GLU A 191 26.04 2.94 14.48
CA GLU A 191 25.11 2.22 15.32
C GLU A 191 23.69 2.82 15.26
N THR A 192 23.55 4.14 15.40
CA THR A 192 22.23 4.83 15.40
C THR A 192 21.54 4.70 14.05
N LEU A 193 22.26 4.96 12.95
CA LEU A 193 21.69 4.76 11.61
C LEU A 193 21.49 3.29 11.30
N GLY A 194 22.39 2.41 11.75
CA GLY A 194 22.25 0.96 11.59
C GLY A 194 20.99 0.41 12.26
N GLU A 195 20.67 0.87 13.49
CA GLU A 195 19.45 0.49 14.21
C GLU A 195 18.20 1.03 13.49
N ALA A 196 18.22 2.31 13.07
CA ALA A 196 17.12 2.91 12.34
C ALA A 196 16.86 2.21 10.98
N ASP A 197 17.92 1.87 10.25
CA ASP A 197 17.86 1.12 8.99
C ASP A 197 17.37 -0.32 9.21
N GLU A 198 17.73 -0.96 10.33
CA GLU A 198 17.22 -2.29 10.68
C GLU A 198 15.72 -2.27 11.00
N LEU A 199 15.25 -1.28 11.77
CA LEU A 199 13.83 -1.10 12.07
C LEU A 199 12.99 -0.86 10.81
N MET A 200 13.53 -0.03 9.91
CA MET A 200 12.93 0.19 8.61
C MET A 200 12.85 -1.10 7.80
N ARG A 201 13.98 -1.79 7.61
CA ARG A 201 14.03 -3.05 6.84
C ARG A 201 13.04 -4.07 7.36
N LYS A 202 13.00 -4.26 8.68
CA LYS A 202 12.00 -5.12 9.31
C LYS A 202 10.59 -4.73 8.90
N ALA A 203 10.22 -3.45 8.94
CA ALA A 203 8.88 -3.01 8.55
C ALA A 203 8.58 -3.20 7.05
N LEU A 204 9.58 -3.03 6.18
CA LEU A 204 9.46 -3.26 4.74
C LEU A 204 9.35 -4.75 4.40
N ASP A 205 10.03 -5.62 5.16
CA ASP A 205 9.97 -7.08 4.98
C ASP A 205 8.56 -7.68 5.23
N PHE A 206 7.64 -6.90 5.81
CA PHE A 206 6.33 -7.40 6.26
C PHE A 206 5.18 -7.22 5.26
N GLY A 207 5.35 -6.76 4.03
CA GLY A 207 4.24 -6.76 3.07
C GLY A 207 4.46 -5.88 1.86
N ARG A 208 3.40 -5.77 1.04
CA ARG A 208 3.28 -4.91 -0.15
C ARG A 208 4.10 -3.63 0.00
N ASP A 209 4.77 -3.21 -1.07
CA ASP A 209 5.65 -2.06 -1.05
C ASP A 209 4.96 -0.84 -0.39
N PRO A 210 5.37 -0.41 0.83
CA PRO A 210 4.72 0.70 1.54
C PRO A 210 4.78 2.01 0.75
N VAL A 211 5.59 2.01 -0.31
CA VAL A 211 5.74 3.01 -1.38
C VAL A 211 4.48 3.27 -2.18
N GLU A 212 3.54 2.33 -2.26
CA GLU A 212 2.27 2.54 -2.98
C GLU A 212 1.23 3.28 -2.14
N LEU A 213 1.46 3.39 -0.83
CA LEU A 213 0.45 3.83 0.11
C LEU A 213 1.09 4.83 1.07
N GLU A 214 1.02 6.13 0.73
CA GLU A 214 1.53 7.25 1.54
C GLU A 214 0.86 7.30 2.92
N MET A 215 1.32 6.46 3.85
CA MET A 215 0.67 6.15 5.12
C MET A 215 1.66 6.14 6.28
N GLY A 216 1.15 6.40 7.46
CA GLY A 216 1.91 6.33 8.71
C GLY A 216 3.22 7.12 8.74
N GLY A 217 3.21 8.31 8.14
CA GLY A 217 4.37 9.18 8.01
C GLY A 217 5.23 8.92 6.78
N TRP A 218 5.04 7.81 6.07
CA TRP A 218 5.74 7.50 4.81
C TRP A 218 5.10 8.27 3.65
N ARG A 219 5.93 8.95 2.85
CA ARG A 219 5.51 9.71 1.66
C ARG A 219 6.54 9.55 0.56
N ARG A 220 6.13 9.53 -0.71
CA ARG A 220 7.12 9.59 -1.81
C ARG A 220 7.76 10.99 -1.84
N ALA A 221 9.09 11.05 -1.89
CA ALA A 221 9.85 12.27 -2.03
C ALA A 221 10.24 12.49 -3.50
N ARG A 222 9.22 12.66 -4.36
CA ARG A 222 9.40 12.82 -5.82
C ARG A 222 10.24 14.06 -6.19
N ASP A 223 10.28 15.03 -5.29
CA ASP A 223 11.14 16.22 -5.36
C ASP A 223 12.63 15.91 -5.22
N ILE A 224 12.98 14.73 -4.71
CA ILE A 224 14.36 14.29 -4.46
C ILE A 224 14.77 13.18 -5.43
N GLY A 225 13.91 12.18 -5.67
CA GLY A 225 14.20 11.08 -6.57
C GLY A 225 13.05 10.07 -6.67
N GLN A 226 13.08 9.21 -7.69
CA GLN A 226 11.99 8.26 -7.97
C GLN A 226 11.81 7.19 -6.88
N ASN A 227 12.90 6.77 -6.23
CA ASN A 227 12.89 5.76 -5.16
C ASN A 227 13.04 6.36 -3.75
N MET A 228 12.99 7.69 -3.65
CA MET A 228 13.18 8.40 -2.39
C MET A 228 11.86 8.55 -1.64
N HIS A 229 11.91 8.35 -0.34
CA HIS A 229 10.77 8.41 0.56
C HIS A 229 11.06 9.35 1.72
N ARG A 230 10.07 10.15 2.11
CA ARG A 230 10.12 10.97 3.30
C ARG A 230 9.35 10.24 4.40
N LEU A 231 10.05 9.87 5.46
CA LEU A 231 9.49 9.30 6.67
C LEU A 231 9.34 10.41 7.71
N VAL A 232 8.11 10.87 7.94
CA VAL A 232 7.79 11.87 8.95
C VAL A 232 7.62 11.20 10.31
N PHE A 233 8.39 11.66 11.29
CA PHE A 233 8.35 11.13 12.64
C PHE A 233 7.15 11.69 13.40
N ALA A 234 6.55 10.87 14.27
CA ALA A 234 5.53 11.34 15.20
C ALA A 234 6.08 12.46 16.12
N PRO A 235 5.24 13.39 16.59
CA PRO A 235 5.63 14.42 17.56
C PRO A 235 6.31 13.84 18.81
N GLN A 236 7.26 14.57 19.40
CA GLN A 236 8.02 14.10 20.58
C GLN A 236 7.17 13.91 21.84
N ASP A 237 6.04 14.62 21.93
CA ASP A 237 5.08 14.56 23.02
C ASP A 237 4.09 13.40 22.88
N ALA A 238 4.13 12.66 21.76
CA ALA A 238 3.43 11.39 21.65
C ALA A 238 4.02 10.38 22.65
N GLU A 239 3.19 9.51 23.22
CA GLU A 239 3.68 8.45 24.11
C GLU A 239 4.77 7.64 23.41
N PRO A 240 5.91 7.39 24.09
CA PRO A 240 7.01 6.66 23.50
C PRO A 240 6.51 5.32 23.00
N ALA A 241 6.97 4.93 21.81
CA ALA A 241 6.68 3.64 21.22
C ALA A 241 7.14 2.54 22.15
N GLY A 242 8.23 2.69 22.92
CA GLY A 242 8.75 1.61 23.76
C GLY A 242 9.06 0.35 22.95
N ASP A 243 9.58 -0.69 23.61
CA ASP A 243 9.89 -1.94 22.91
C ASP A 243 8.62 -2.80 22.64
N GLY A 244 7.52 -2.53 23.35
CA GLY A 244 6.26 -3.30 23.26
C GLY A 244 5.42 -2.95 22.02
N PRO A 245 4.99 -1.69 21.83
CA PRO A 245 4.12 -1.29 20.73
C PRO A 245 4.53 -1.67 19.32
N LEU A 246 5.83 -1.79 18.99
CA LEU A 246 6.25 -2.27 17.67
C LEU A 246 6.11 -3.79 17.54
N GLU A 247 6.62 -4.56 18.51
CA GLU A 247 6.47 -6.03 18.50
C GLU A 247 5.00 -6.45 18.62
N GLU A 248 4.21 -5.77 19.46
CA GLU A 248 2.76 -5.99 19.56
C GLU A 248 2.03 -5.66 18.24
N ALA A 249 2.40 -4.57 17.57
CA ALA A 249 1.83 -4.22 16.26
C ALA A 249 2.20 -5.26 15.20
N ARG A 250 3.46 -5.72 15.21
CA ARG A 250 3.97 -6.77 14.33
C ARG A 250 3.29 -8.11 14.57
N GLU A 251 3.13 -8.53 15.81
CA GLU A 251 2.40 -9.74 16.20
C GLU A 251 0.94 -9.66 15.74
N ARG A 252 0.28 -8.52 15.99
CA ARG A 252 -1.10 -8.30 15.56
C ARG A 252 -1.26 -8.35 14.04
N PHE A 253 -0.31 -7.77 13.31
CA PHE A 253 -0.32 -7.81 11.85
C PHE A 253 -0.04 -9.21 11.31
N THR A 254 0.95 -9.91 11.86
CA THR A 254 1.26 -11.32 11.55
C THR A 254 0.03 -12.21 11.77
N GLU A 255 -0.61 -12.11 12.93
CA GLU A 255 -1.83 -12.85 13.25
C GLU A 255 -2.97 -12.53 12.28
N THR A 256 -3.14 -11.26 11.95
CA THR A 256 -4.19 -10.84 11.02
C THR A 256 -3.93 -11.37 9.61
N ARG A 257 -2.69 -11.37 9.15
CA ARG A 257 -2.28 -11.95 7.86
C ARG A 257 -2.49 -13.47 7.82
N ARG A 258 -2.17 -14.19 8.90
CA ARG A 258 -2.43 -15.64 9.01
C ARG A 258 -3.92 -15.95 9.05
N GLN A 259 -4.70 -15.14 9.75
CA GLN A 259 -6.15 -15.25 9.74
C GLN A 259 -6.72 -15.06 8.33
N LEU A 260 -6.22 -14.07 7.58
CA LEU A 260 -6.60 -13.86 6.18
C LEU A 260 -6.33 -15.10 5.34
N LEU A 261 -5.09 -15.59 5.34
CA LEU A 261 -4.70 -16.78 4.58
C LEU A 261 -5.64 -17.95 4.85
N THR A 262 -6.01 -18.15 6.12
CA THR A 262 -6.92 -19.22 6.54
C THR A 262 -8.35 -18.98 6.07
N ASP A 263 -8.86 -17.77 6.22
CA ASP A 263 -10.24 -17.40 5.87
C ASP A 263 -10.50 -17.48 4.36
N TYR A 264 -9.48 -17.25 3.53
CA TYR A 264 -9.62 -17.34 2.07
C TYR A 264 -9.61 -18.77 1.54
N VAL A 265 -9.09 -19.78 2.28
CA VAL A 265 -8.97 -21.17 1.80
C VAL A 265 -10.27 -21.74 1.22
N PRO A 266 -11.45 -21.60 1.86
CA PRO A 266 -12.69 -22.14 1.30
C PRO A 266 -13.08 -21.47 -0.03
N SER A 267 -12.91 -20.16 -0.13
CA SER A 267 -13.23 -19.39 -1.35
C SER A 267 -12.26 -19.71 -2.49
N LEU A 268 -10.98 -19.87 -2.18
CA LEU A 268 -9.95 -20.29 -3.13
C LEU A 268 -10.22 -21.70 -3.63
N ALA A 269 -10.50 -22.65 -2.72
CA ALA A 269 -10.86 -24.02 -3.09
C ALA A 269 -12.09 -24.06 -4.01
N ALA A 270 -13.11 -23.24 -3.75
CA ALA A 270 -14.31 -23.16 -4.57
C ALA A 270 -14.01 -22.68 -6.00
N VAL A 271 -13.25 -21.58 -6.16
CA VAL A 271 -12.87 -21.04 -7.48
C VAL A 271 -11.97 -22.03 -8.24
N CYS A 272 -11.01 -22.66 -7.55
CA CYS A 272 -10.13 -23.66 -8.13
C CYS A 272 -10.91 -24.90 -8.61
N ARG A 273 -11.91 -25.35 -7.84
CA ARG A 273 -12.78 -26.48 -8.22
C ARG A 273 -13.76 -26.13 -9.34
N GLU A 274 -14.19 -24.88 -9.44
CA GLU A 274 -14.96 -24.43 -10.60
C GLU A 274 -14.12 -24.52 -11.88
N ALA A 275 -12.83 -24.17 -11.81
CA ALA A 275 -11.90 -24.25 -12.92
C ALA A 275 -11.48 -25.70 -13.25
N VAL A 276 -11.21 -26.50 -12.22
CA VAL A 276 -10.77 -27.90 -12.30
C VAL A 276 -11.49 -28.72 -11.22
N PRO A 277 -12.60 -29.41 -11.54
CA PRO A 277 -13.47 -30.09 -10.56
C PRO A 277 -12.75 -31.02 -9.57
N ASP A 278 -11.70 -31.70 -10.03
CA ASP A 278 -10.93 -32.65 -9.22
C ASP A 278 -9.72 -32.03 -8.50
N ALA A 279 -9.64 -30.69 -8.44
CA ALA A 279 -8.56 -30.00 -7.75
C ALA A 279 -8.59 -30.32 -6.25
N THR A 280 -7.50 -30.91 -5.76
CA THR A 280 -7.26 -31.20 -4.34
C THR A 280 -6.33 -30.20 -3.69
N GLY A 281 -5.67 -29.35 -4.47
CA GLY A 281 -4.85 -28.27 -3.97
C GLY A 281 -4.39 -27.34 -5.08
N VAL A 282 -3.70 -26.27 -4.69
CA VAL A 282 -3.10 -25.30 -5.59
C VAL A 282 -1.66 -25.06 -5.18
N ILE A 283 -0.78 -24.96 -6.17
CA ILE A 283 0.59 -24.49 -5.97
C ILE A 283 0.64 -23.03 -6.44
N ALA A 284 1.22 -22.17 -5.60
CA ALA A 284 1.35 -20.74 -5.86
C ALA A 284 2.77 -20.29 -5.52
N SER A 285 3.31 -19.39 -6.32
CA SER A 285 4.61 -18.78 -6.08
C SER A 285 4.44 -17.39 -5.51
N ARG A 286 5.24 -17.07 -4.50
CA ARG A 286 5.30 -15.73 -3.88
C ARG A 286 6.04 -14.73 -4.74
N THR A 287 6.83 -15.18 -5.72
CA THR A 287 7.70 -14.32 -6.53
C THR A 287 7.22 -14.20 -7.97
N ASP A 288 6.48 -15.17 -8.49
CA ASP A 288 5.87 -15.07 -9.83
C ASP A 288 4.76 -14.01 -9.85
N PRO A 289 4.83 -12.96 -10.70
CA PRO A 289 3.81 -11.90 -10.76
C PRO A 289 2.43 -12.40 -11.17
N ARG A 290 2.32 -13.54 -11.86
CA ARG A 290 1.04 -14.19 -12.18
C ARG A 290 0.53 -15.06 -11.04
N ARG A 291 1.38 -15.31 -10.02
CA ARG A 291 1.13 -16.10 -8.80
C ARG A 291 0.62 -17.53 -9.04
N LEU A 292 0.57 -17.99 -10.29
CA LEU A 292 -0.18 -19.17 -10.69
C LEU A 292 0.73 -20.25 -11.22
N LEU A 293 0.95 -21.30 -10.42
CA LEU A 293 1.71 -22.47 -10.83
C LEU A 293 0.99 -23.75 -10.40
N TRP A 294 0.08 -24.24 -11.22
CA TRP A 294 -0.47 -25.61 -11.22
C TRP A 294 -1.44 -26.04 -10.11
N PHE A 295 -2.33 -26.97 -10.45
CA PHE A 295 -3.21 -27.67 -9.50
C PHE A 295 -2.63 -29.03 -9.09
N ALA A 296 -2.89 -29.41 -7.85
CA ALA A 296 -2.73 -30.78 -7.36
C ALA A 296 -4.02 -31.57 -7.60
N SER A 297 -3.90 -32.83 -8.04
CA SER A 297 -5.01 -33.79 -8.18
C SER A 297 -4.76 -35.01 -7.29
N ALA A 298 -5.85 -35.67 -6.86
CA ALA A 298 -5.83 -36.79 -5.91
C ALA A 298 -5.15 -38.06 -6.45
N ASP A 299 -5.01 -38.20 -7.77
CA ASP A 299 -4.87 -39.52 -8.39
C ASP A 299 -3.48 -40.18 -8.26
N GLU A 300 -2.45 -39.48 -7.80
CA GLU A 300 -1.13 -40.09 -7.57
C GLU A 300 -0.51 -39.54 -6.28
N GLY A 301 0.05 -40.41 -5.45
CA GLY A 301 0.52 -40.13 -4.09
C GLY A 301 1.65 -39.09 -3.94
N PHE A 302 1.99 -38.35 -5.00
CA PHE A 302 2.84 -37.17 -5.02
C PHE A 302 2.35 -36.25 -6.15
N CYS A 303 2.45 -34.93 -5.98
CA CYS A 303 2.04 -33.88 -6.95
C CYS A 303 2.86 -33.93 -8.26
N THR A 304 2.73 -34.99 -9.06
CA THR A 304 3.50 -35.20 -10.30
C THR A 304 2.78 -34.67 -11.53
N ARG A 305 1.45 -34.47 -11.46
CA ARG A 305 0.67 -34.02 -12.60
C ARG A 305 0.06 -32.65 -12.35
N THR A 306 0.69 -31.67 -12.96
CA THR A 306 0.23 -30.30 -13.02
C THR A 306 -0.85 -30.18 -14.10
N VAL A 307 -2.08 -29.89 -13.71
CA VAL A 307 -3.16 -29.60 -14.66
C VAL A 307 -3.11 -28.11 -15.00
N SER A 308 -2.98 -27.79 -16.30
CA SER A 308 -3.08 -26.41 -16.77
C SER A 308 -4.50 -25.89 -16.60
N ILE A 309 -4.64 -24.67 -16.09
CA ILE A 309 -5.94 -24.02 -15.92
C ILE A 309 -6.50 -23.66 -17.31
N PRO A 310 -7.78 -23.93 -17.58
CA PRO A 310 -8.44 -23.38 -18.76
C PRO A 310 -8.25 -21.86 -18.82
N ALA A 311 -7.86 -21.34 -19.98
CA ALA A 311 -7.49 -19.92 -20.12
C ALA A 311 -8.64 -18.97 -19.73
N ASP A 312 -9.89 -19.37 -19.97
CA ASP A 312 -11.11 -18.65 -19.61
C ASP A 312 -11.43 -18.67 -18.11
N LYS A 313 -10.76 -19.55 -17.34
CA LYS A 313 -10.92 -19.68 -15.88
C LYS A 313 -9.69 -19.23 -15.09
N ALA A 314 -8.55 -19.07 -15.75
CA ALA A 314 -7.29 -18.67 -15.12
C ALA A 314 -7.41 -17.34 -14.37
N GLN A 315 -8.08 -16.34 -14.95
CA GLN A 315 -8.17 -15.01 -14.35
C GLN A 315 -8.84 -15.04 -12.97
N ALA A 316 -9.98 -15.74 -12.82
CA ALA A 316 -10.67 -15.82 -11.54
C ALA A 316 -9.82 -16.47 -10.43
N VAL A 317 -9.00 -17.47 -10.79
CA VAL A 317 -8.07 -18.12 -9.85
C VAL A 317 -6.92 -17.18 -9.50
N ILE A 318 -6.36 -16.47 -10.50
CA ILE A 318 -5.30 -15.47 -10.30
C ILE A 318 -5.80 -14.36 -9.38
N ASP A 319 -6.96 -13.77 -9.65
CA ASP A 319 -7.54 -12.70 -8.83
C ASP A 319 -7.72 -13.16 -7.38
N ARG A 320 -8.19 -14.40 -7.18
CA ARG A 320 -8.35 -14.95 -5.84
C ARG A 320 -7.01 -15.24 -5.15
N LEU A 321 -5.98 -15.67 -5.87
CA LEU A 321 -4.63 -15.81 -5.31
C LEU A 321 -4.03 -14.44 -5.00
N MET A 322 -4.27 -13.42 -5.83
CA MET A 322 -3.86 -12.05 -5.54
C MET A 322 -4.50 -11.54 -4.24
N ASP A 323 -5.77 -11.87 -3.97
CA ASP A 323 -6.41 -11.58 -2.68
C ASP A 323 -5.71 -12.27 -1.50
N VAL A 324 -5.38 -13.55 -1.64
CA VAL A 324 -4.72 -14.37 -0.61
C VAL A 324 -3.31 -13.84 -0.30
N PHE A 325 -2.59 -13.41 -1.35
CA PHE A 325 -1.22 -12.93 -1.27
C PHE A 325 -1.11 -11.40 -1.20
N ALA A 326 -2.22 -10.68 -0.99
CA ALA A 326 -2.27 -9.22 -1.03
C ALA A 326 -1.30 -8.54 -0.03
N TYR A 327 -0.92 -9.24 1.05
CA TYR A 327 0.01 -8.76 2.08
C TYR A 327 1.33 -9.52 2.09
N GLU A 328 1.70 -10.10 0.94
CA GLU A 328 2.97 -10.80 0.70
C GLU A 328 3.38 -11.70 1.88
N PRO A 329 2.59 -12.74 2.19
CA PRO A 329 2.85 -13.61 3.33
C PRO A 329 4.27 -14.15 3.28
N THR A 330 4.91 -14.24 4.44
CA THR A 330 6.22 -14.88 4.55
C THR A 330 6.08 -16.40 4.40
N ALA A 331 7.17 -17.10 4.12
CA ALA A 331 7.17 -18.57 4.14
C ALA A 331 6.71 -19.13 5.51
N GLU A 332 7.00 -18.43 6.61
CA GLU A 332 6.55 -18.82 7.94
C GLU A 332 5.03 -18.70 8.08
N ASP A 333 4.41 -17.66 7.52
CA ASP A 333 2.95 -17.49 7.55
C ASP A 333 2.25 -18.56 6.73
N LEU A 334 2.77 -18.82 5.52
CA LEU A 334 2.26 -19.88 4.65
C LEU A 334 2.32 -21.24 5.37
N ALA A 335 3.46 -21.57 5.97
CA ALA A 335 3.63 -22.80 6.75
C ALA A 335 2.65 -22.89 7.93
N ALA A 336 2.48 -21.79 8.68
CA ALA A 336 1.52 -21.72 9.80
C ALA A 336 0.06 -21.92 9.34
N CYS A 337 -0.25 -21.57 8.09
CA CYS A 337 -1.56 -21.72 7.47
C CYS A 337 -1.71 -23.00 6.63
N GLY A 338 -0.80 -23.97 6.78
CA GLY A 338 -0.90 -25.29 6.15
C GLY A 338 -0.43 -25.36 4.69
N TRP A 339 0.24 -24.32 4.20
CA TRP A 339 0.94 -24.38 2.92
C TRP A 339 2.28 -25.09 3.10
N THR A 340 2.64 -25.96 2.17
CA THR A 340 3.91 -26.71 2.21
C THR A 340 4.84 -26.23 1.10
N PRO A 341 6.12 -25.95 1.39
CA PRO A 341 7.07 -25.57 0.34
C PRO A 341 7.21 -26.72 -0.67
N VAL A 342 7.23 -26.37 -1.95
CA VAL A 342 7.41 -27.32 -3.06
C VAL A 342 8.86 -27.26 -3.50
N SER A 343 9.59 -28.37 -3.32
CA SER A 343 10.98 -28.46 -3.78
C SER A 343 11.03 -28.83 -5.27
N GLY A 344 11.61 -27.99 -6.11
CA GLY A 344 11.85 -28.24 -7.54
C GLY A 344 12.99 -27.37 -8.10
N GLU A 345 13.58 -27.76 -9.24
CA GLU A 345 14.75 -27.08 -9.82
C GLU A 345 14.44 -25.70 -10.44
N GLU A 346 13.16 -25.34 -10.63
CA GLU A 346 12.79 -24.16 -11.43
C GLU A 346 12.06 -23.02 -10.68
N ASP A 347 11.58 -23.23 -9.45
CA ASP A 347 10.94 -22.16 -8.66
C ASP A 347 11.32 -22.22 -7.18
N ILE A 348 11.97 -21.15 -6.71
CA ILE A 348 12.66 -21.10 -5.41
C ILE A 348 11.68 -20.72 -4.28
N ASP A 349 10.42 -20.35 -4.57
CA ASP A 349 9.46 -19.87 -3.56
C ASP A 349 8.00 -20.36 -3.78
N ALA A 350 7.83 -21.53 -4.39
CA ALA A 350 6.53 -22.17 -4.61
C ALA A 350 6.02 -22.92 -3.37
N HIS A 351 4.72 -22.80 -3.12
CA HIS A 351 4.04 -23.40 -1.96
C HIS A 351 2.73 -24.09 -2.38
N LEU A 352 2.49 -25.29 -1.86
CA LEU A 352 1.29 -26.10 -2.08
C LEU A 352 0.31 -25.90 -0.92
N LEU A 353 -0.93 -25.54 -1.23
CA LEU A 353 -2.05 -25.62 -0.29
C LEU A 353 -2.98 -26.77 -0.70
N MET A 354 -3.17 -27.73 0.20
CA MET A 354 -4.20 -28.77 0.02
C MET A 354 -5.55 -28.24 0.47
N PHE A 355 -6.58 -28.43 -0.35
CA PHE A 355 -7.94 -28.04 -0.06
C PHE A 355 -8.63 -29.07 0.85
N PRO A 356 -9.49 -28.63 1.79
CA PRO A 356 -10.34 -29.54 2.55
C PRO A 356 -11.30 -30.28 1.60
N ALA A 357 -11.64 -31.53 1.88
CA ALA A 357 -12.60 -32.30 1.07
C ALA A 357 -13.90 -31.50 0.86
N ALA A 358 -14.46 -31.59 -0.35
CA ALA A 358 -15.64 -30.83 -0.77
C ALA A 358 -16.92 -31.18 0.01
#